data_AF-A0A4R5E271-F1
#
_entry.id   AF-A0A4R5E271-F1
#
_cell.length_a   1.000
_cell.length_b   1.000
_cell.length_c   1.000
_cell.angle_alpha   90.00
_cell.angle_beta   90.00
_cell.angle_gamma   90.00
#
_symmetry.space_group_name_H-M   'P 1'
#
loop_
_entity.id
_entity.type
_entity.pdbx_description
1 polymer ?
#
loop_
_entity_poly.entity_id
_entity_poly.type
_entity_poly.pdbx_seq_one_letter_code
_entity_poly.pdbx_strand_id
1 'polypeptide(L)'
;MKKFVRLFLGLASLCPVFNLIAQNERVLNVPQYQDHLQAADYAFTNLDKSLVSTGILYDRAFKNAHLDTFSPIEPSNSGHWLNAYYELHQASYNKENKLTYEQMRNLIYHSSETLNTVPIGVILANFNVLNYNALDVTANKMYEIKPGFTSSQVFQSKENIVAAALVPTIPRGTSGFTFPQWAAITCRNEHVTNIQVDFGDGNPIKTFNPGGLSQTVTYNTEGEKNILFTINLSNGLQKTARSTIVVSNQSHANKSVARTLNYPRMDAYNISLVDSSDIRATIPFQGYDETSSSLGYGQYLTYYAKGRSQLRKPIIIIDGFDPGEDRNAHLIYYDRLKYIHNGEDLNLGNDLRQNTPGNGYDIIILNLPKYEYTSSEYVCSLWNWYQPSNGYYLQEVKKYRVGGGDYIERNAFVLVELIKRINQQLQANGSNEKITVIGPSMGGLISRYALRYMEQNNMNANCKLWVSFDSPHHGANVTLGLQFWLKMMEKISPEAGVALHEQLESPAAKQMAIQHHLGHGVSGVSSLVSGAPGFRDRFAQTMNNMGFPQAACMRKVALNNGSKAGIFQNYSPSFNL
;
A
#
# COMPACT_ATOMS: atom_id res chain seq x y z
N MET A 1 2.18 -11.48 4.61
CA MET A 1 1.77 -12.30 5.78
C MET A 1 2.08 -11.67 7.14
N LYS A 2 3.30 -11.19 7.46
CA LYS A 2 3.59 -10.61 8.80
C LYS A 2 2.71 -9.40 9.17
N LYS A 3 2.35 -8.53 8.21
CA LYS A 3 1.37 -7.44 8.39
C LYS A 3 -0.06 -7.96 8.53
N PHE A 4 -0.46 -8.97 7.74
CA PHE A 4 -1.76 -9.66 7.86
C PHE A 4 -1.94 -10.29 9.24
N VAL A 5 -0.92 -10.95 9.80
CA VAL A 5 -0.97 -11.54 11.15
C VAL A 5 -1.07 -10.45 12.23
N ARG A 6 -0.38 -9.30 12.07
CA ARG A 6 -0.49 -8.16 13.00
C ARG A 6 -1.85 -7.46 12.91
N LEU A 7 -2.44 -7.34 11.72
CA LEU A 7 -3.79 -6.82 11.50
C LEU A 7 -4.86 -7.77 12.09
N PHE A 8 -4.68 -9.08 11.92
CA PHE A 8 -5.55 -10.12 12.46
C PHE A 8 -5.50 -10.18 13.99
N LEU A 9 -4.31 -10.09 14.59
CA LEU A 9 -4.13 -10.06 16.04
C LEU A 9 -4.61 -8.75 16.68
N GLY A 10 -4.48 -7.62 15.99
CA GLY A 10 -4.98 -6.32 16.46
C GLY A 10 -6.51 -6.25 16.44
N LEU A 11 -7.16 -6.64 15.35
CA LEU A 11 -8.62 -6.52 15.18
C LEU A 11 -9.43 -7.64 15.85
N ALA A 12 -8.84 -8.83 16.06
CA ALA A 12 -9.49 -9.90 16.82
C ALA A 12 -9.73 -9.53 18.31
N SER A 13 -9.08 -8.48 18.81
CA SER A 13 -9.19 -8.04 20.20
C SER A 13 -10.32 -7.01 20.48
N LEU A 14 -11.07 -6.56 19.47
CA LEU A 14 -12.02 -5.43 19.58
C LEU A 14 -13.48 -5.80 19.25
N CYS A 15 -13.99 -6.87 19.87
CA CYS A 15 -15.22 -7.53 19.43
C CYS A 15 -16.38 -7.49 20.45
N PRO A 16 -17.18 -6.40 20.50
CA PRO A 16 -18.58 -6.48 20.97
C PRO A 16 -19.60 -6.38 19.82
N VAL A 17 -19.25 -5.75 18.69
CA VAL A 17 -20.20 -5.44 17.60
C VAL A 17 -20.52 -6.65 16.71
N PHE A 18 -19.66 -7.68 16.68
CA PHE A 18 -19.90 -8.87 15.87
C PHE A 18 -21.05 -9.76 16.37
N ASN A 19 -21.52 -9.59 17.62
CA ASN A 19 -22.68 -10.36 18.09
C ASN A 19 -23.97 -10.02 17.32
N LEU A 20 -24.04 -8.88 16.62
CA LEU A 20 -25.19 -8.51 15.78
C LEU A 20 -25.08 -8.99 14.33
N ILE A 21 -23.86 -9.21 13.83
CA ILE A 21 -23.62 -9.64 12.44
C ILE A 21 -23.48 -11.17 12.34
N ALA A 22 -23.05 -11.84 13.42
CA ALA A 22 -22.71 -13.27 13.43
C ALA A 22 -23.80 -14.20 14.02
N GLN A 23 -24.93 -13.67 14.50
CA GLN A 23 -26.03 -14.51 14.99
C GLN A 23 -27.05 -14.76 13.88
N ASN A 24 -26.92 -15.92 13.25
CA ASN A 24 -27.89 -16.48 12.33
C ASN A 24 -29.10 -16.97 13.15
N GLU A 25 -29.99 -16.07 13.57
CA GLU A 25 -31.27 -16.45 14.18
C GLU A 25 -32.40 -16.30 13.15
N ARG A 26 -32.82 -17.43 12.57
CA ARG A 26 -34.02 -17.57 11.71
C ARG A 26 -35.35 -17.30 12.45
N VAL A 27 -35.39 -16.36 13.39
CA VAL A 27 -36.58 -16.12 14.24
C VAL A 27 -37.04 -14.66 14.26
N LEU A 28 -36.33 -13.69 13.66
CA LEU A 28 -36.75 -12.28 13.69
C LEU A 28 -36.60 -11.58 12.33
N ASN A 29 -37.53 -10.67 12.00
CA ASN A 29 -37.57 -9.85 10.78
C ASN A 29 -36.44 -8.78 10.73
N VAL A 30 -35.19 -9.17 10.95
CA VAL A 30 -34.02 -8.29 10.84
C VAL A 30 -33.55 -8.29 9.38
N PRO A 31 -33.45 -7.14 8.70
CA PRO A 31 -32.92 -7.05 7.34
C PRO A 31 -31.47 -7.56 7.23
N GLN A 32 -31.11 -8.16 6.10
CA GLN A 32 -29.71 -8.35 5.75
C GLN A 32 -29.09 -7.01 5.34
N TYR A 33 -28.01 -6.59 6.00
CA TYR A 33 -27.32 -5.33 5.72
C TYR A 33 -26.11 -5.54 4.80
N GLN A 34 -25.88 -4.58 3.89
CA GLN A 34 -24.72 -4.60 2.99
C GLN A 34 -23.44 -4.07 3.68
N ASP A 35 -23.58 -3.35 4.79
CA ASP A 35 -22.46 -2.88 5.62
C ASP A 35 -22.87 -2.43 7.03
N HIS A 36 -21.86 -2.10 7.84
CA HIS A 36 -22.02 -1.66 9.22
C HIS A 36 -22.77 -0.32 9.36
N LEU A 37 -22.69 0.58 8.38
CA LEU A 37 -23.39 1.87 8.44
C LEU A 37 -24.90 1.67 8.31
N GLN A 38 -25.32 0.80 7.37
CA GLN A 38 -26.73 0.44 7.24
C GLN A 38 -27.27 -0.25 8.50
N ALA A 39 -26.48 -1.13 9.12
CA ALA A 39 -26.85 -1.77 10.38
C ALA A 39 -26.99 -0.75 11.52
N ALA A 40 -26.05 0.20 11.64
CA ALA A 40 -26.12 1.28 12.62
C ALA A 40 -27.33 2.20 12.37
N ASP A 41 -27.56 2.61 11.13
CA ASP A 41 -28.68 3.49 10.78
C ASP A 41 -30.04 2.84 11.05
N TYR A 42 -30.15 1.52 10.84
CA TYR A 42 -31.31 0.72 11.24
C TYR A 42 -31.46 0.66 12.76
N ALA A 43 -30.38 0.36 13.48
CA ALA A 43 -30.42 0.29 14.95
C ALA A 43 -30.86 1.64 15.57
N PHE A 44 -30.53 2.76 14.91
CA PHE A 44 -30.86 4.11 15.38
C PHE A 44 -32.17 4.67 14.80
N THR A 45 -32.99 3.84 14.15
CA THR A 45 -34.22 4.30 13.45
C THR A 45 -35.19 5.04 14.38
N ASN A 46 -35.36 4.59 15.63
CA ASN A 46 -36.32 5.18 16.56
C ASN A 46 -35.78 6.40 17.32
N LEU A 47 -34.53 6.81 17.07
CA LEU A 47 -33.91 7.94 17.74
C LEU A 47 -34.12 9.23 16.92
N ASP A 48 -34.44 10.33 17.59
CA ASP A 48 -34.56 11.65 16.93
C ASP A 48 -33.19 12.22 16.55
N LYS A 49 -32.76 11.94 15.32
CA LYS A 49 -31.45 12.33 14.79
C LYS A 49 -31.29 13.85 14.63
N SER A 50 -32.37 14.64 14.72
CA SER A 50 -32.28 16.12 14.69
C SER A 50 -31.52 16.68 15.91
N LEU A 51 -31.42 15.88 16.98
CA LEU A 51 -30.70 16.22 18.21
C LEU A 51 -29.20 15.91 18.14
N VAL A 52 -28.70 15.37 17.02
CA VAL A 52 -27.26 15.22 16.75
C VAL A 52 -26.68 16.58 16.36
N SER A 53 -26.45 17.42 17.38
CA SER A 53 -26.05 18.82 17.26
C SER A 53 -24.78 19.08 16.42
N THR A 54 -23.89 18.09 16.31
CA THR A 54 -22.62 18.22 15.58
C THR A 54 -22.73 17.77 14.12
N GLY A 55 -23.85 17.14 13.73
CA GLY A 55 -24.00 16.45 12.44
C GLY A 55 -23.16 15.17 12.30
N ILE A 56 -22.45 14.77 13.36
CA ILE A 56 -21.59 13.58 13.41
C ILE A 56 -22.04 12.72 14.60
N LEU A 57 -22.56 11.53 14.34
CA LEU A 57 -22.88 10.54 15.38
C LEU A 57 -21.81 9.45 15.34
N TYR A 58 -20.86 9.51 16.26
CA TYR A 58 -19.65 8.68 16.24
C TYR A 58 -19.96 7.19 16.41
N ASP A 59 -21.02 6.83 17.13
CA ASP A 59 -21.52 5.43 17.25
C ASP A 59 -22.03 4.83 15.94
N ARG A 60 -22.19 5.63 14.87
CA ARG A 60 -22.44 5.09 13.53
C ARG A 60 -21.20 4.45 12.92
N ALA A 61 -20.02 4.97 13.23
CA ALA A 61 -18.76 4.44 12.72
C ALA A 61 -18.22 3.36 13.65
N PHE A 62 -17.44 2.44 13.08
CA PHE A 62 -16.62 1.54 13.88
C PHE A 62 -15.45 2.32 14.51
N LYS A 63 -15.35 2.31 15.84
CA LYS A 63 -14.41 3.16 16.59
C LYS A 63 -13.06 2.45 16.77
N ASN A 64 -12.14 2.58 15.82
CA ASN A 64 -10.78 2.04 15.89
C ASN A 64 -9.79 3.06 16.50
N ALA A 65 -10.00 4.35 16.26
CA ALA A 65 -9.27 5.47 16.86
C ALA A 65 -9.80 5.83 18.25
N HIS A 66 -10.97 5.30 18.64
CA HIS A 66 -11.53 5.47 19.97
C HIS A 66 -11.63 6.94 20.41
N LEU A 67 -11.97 7.88 19.53
CA LEU A 67 -12.01 9.32 19.83
C LEU A 67 -12.90 9.69 21.02
N ASP A 68 -13.86 8.83 21.38
CA ASP A 68 -14.71 9.01 22.54
C ASP A 68 -14.02 8.72 23.88
N THR A 69 -12.87 8.04 23.88
CA THR A 69 -12.09 7.67 25.07
C THR A 69 -10.60 8.01 24.98
N PHE A 70 -10.06 8.19 23.77
CA PHE A 70 -8.69 8.63 23.50
C PHE A 70 -8.40 9.95 24.23
N SER A 71 -7.25 10.01 24.89
CA SER A 71 -6.84 11.23 25.58
C SER A 71 -5.76 11.97 24.78
N PRO A 72 -5.84 13.30 24.62
CA PRO A 72 -4.79 14.07 23.94
C PRO A 72 -3.39 13.97 24.56
N ILE A 73 -3.27 13.44 25.78
CA ILE A 73 -1.99 13.15 26.45
C ILE A 73 -1.34 11.85 25.95
N GLU A 74 -2.11 10.97 25.32
CA GLU A 74 -1.66 9.73 24.71
C GLU A 74 -1.06 10.02 23.33
N PRO A 75 0.02 9.31 22.94
CA PRO A 75 0.64 9.54 21.64
C PRO A 75 -0.24 8.98 20.51
N SER A 76 -0.61 9.87 19.58
CA SER A 76 -1.10 9.50 18.25
C SER A 76 0.04 9.08 17.31
N ASN A 77 -0.30 8.68 16.09
CA ASN A 77 0.64 8.49 14.98
C ASN A 77 -0.12 8.66 13.64
N SER A 78 0.57 8.52 12.51
CA SER A 78 -0.03 8.68 11.18
C SER A 78 -1.23 7.76 10.94
N GLY A 79 -1.16 6.49 11.38
CA GLY A 79 -2.25 5.53 11.24
C GLY A 79 -3.44 5.87 12.14
N HIS A 80 -3.19 6.22 13.40
CA HIS A 80 -4.23 6.67 14.32
C HIS A 80 -4.95 7.93 13.82
N TRP A 81 -4.20 8.93 13.31
CA TRP A 81 -4.78 10.13 12.70
C TRP A 81 -5.67 9.80 11.50
N LEU A 82 -5.23 8.89 10.64
CA LEU A 82 -5.98 8.52 9.45
C LEU A 82 -7.25 7.72 9.78
N ASN A 83 -7.21 6.86 10.81
CA ASN A 83 -8.39 6.19 11.35
C ASN A 83 -9.37 7.19 11.99
N ALA A 84 -8.89 8.13 12.77
CA ALA A 84 -9.71 9.21 13.33
C ALA A 84 -10.44 9.99 12.22
N TYR A 85 -9.73 10.33 11.14
CA TYR A 85 -10.32 10.99 9.97
C TYR A 85 -11.41 10.12 9.31
N TYR A 86 -11.09 8.86 9.05
CA TYR A 86 -12.01 7.91 8.43
C TYR A 86 -13.30 7.77 9.22
N GLU A 87 -13.19 7.58 10.53
CA GLU A 87 -14.34 7.34 11.40
C GLU A 87 -15.24 8.56 11.50
N LEU A 88 -14.66 9.76 11.66
CA LEU A 88 -15.44 11.00 11.63
C LEU A 88 -16.13 11.19 10.27
N HIS A 89 -15.45 10.87 9.17
CA HIS A 89 -16.05 10.91 7.83
C HIS A 89 -17.22 9.92 7.71
N GLN A 90 -17.08 8.69 8.20
CA GLN A 90 -18.13 7.67 8.16
C GLN A 90 -19.31 8.00 9.08
N ALA A 91 -19.03 8.48 10.28
CA ALA A 91 -20.01 8.90 11.28
C ALA A 91 -20.84 10.12 10.86
N SER A 92 -20.28 10.96 9.98
CA SER A 92 -20.93 12.17 9.49
C SER A 92 -22.20 11.86 8.71
N TYR A 93 -23.30 12.55 9.02
CA TYR A 93 -24.52 12.49 8.23
C TYR A 93 -24.40 13.29 6.93
N ASN A 94 -23.62 14.38 6.94
CA ASN A 94 -23.27 15.13 5.75
C ASN A 94 -21.80 14.91 5.38
N LYS A 95 -21.54 14.38 4.18
CA LYS A 95 -20.20 14.12 3.63
C LYS A 95 -19.82 15.07 2.50
N GLU A 96 -20.69 16.02 2.15
CA GLU A 96 -20.45 17.00 1.10
C GLU A 96 -19.17 17.80 1.39
N ASN A 97 -18.35 17.98 0.36
CA ASN A 97 -17.08 18.73 0.40
C ASN A 97 -16.03 18.18 1.38
N LYS A 98 -16.21 16.98 1.95
CA LYS A 98 -15.18 16.29 2.73
C LYS A 98 -14.35 15.41 1.80
N LEU A 99 -13.03 15.40 1.99
CA LEU A 99 -12.16 14.48 1.25
C LEU A 99 -12.54 13.04 1.62
N THR A 100 -12.55 12.16 0.63
CA THR A 100 -12.64 10.74 0.92
C THR A 100 -11.33 10.26 1.53
N TYR A 101 -11.37 9.11 2.20
CA TYR A 101 -10.16 8.46 2.72
C TYR A 101 -9.09 8.25 1.63
N GLU A 102 -9.50 7.85 0.43
CA GLU A 102 -8.60 7.63 -0.70
C GLU A 102 -7.97 8.95 -1.17
N GLN A 103 -8.77 10.02 -1.29
CA GLN A 103 -8.26 11.35 -1.63
C GLN A 103 -7.26 11.85 -0.58
N MET A 104 -7.55 11.63 0.71
CA MET A 104 -6.63 11.99 1.80
C MET A 104 -5.31 11.22 1.70
N ARG A 105 -5.34 9.90 1.48
CA ARG A 105 -4.13 9.10 1.26
C ARG A 105 -3.34 9.55 0.03
N ASN A 106 -4.01 9.90 -1.05
CA ASN A 106 -3.36 10.41 -2.26
C ASN A 106 -2.66 11.75 -2.01
N LEU A 107 -3.22 12.65 -1.20
CA LEU A 107 -2.57 13.91 -0.82
C LEU A 107 -1.36 13.69 0.09
N ILE A 108 -1.47 12.77 1.06
CA ILE A 108 -0.34 12.36 1.92
C ILE A 108 0.79 11.79 1.04
N TYR A 109 0.45 10.86 0.15
CA TYR A 109 1.38 10.25 -0.80
C TYR A 109 2.02 11.27 -1.73
N HIS A 110 1.23 12.22 -2.28
CA HIS A 110 1.77 13.27 -3.14
C HIS A 110 2.78 14.16 -2.38
N SER A 111 2.46 14.50 -1.12
CA SER A 111 3.35 15.31 -0.28
C SER A 111 4.67 14.60 0.02
N SER A 112 4.62 13.31 0.37
CA SER A 112 5.82 12.51 0.68
C SER A 112 6.62 12.15 -0.58
N GLU A 113 5.95 11.67 -1.62
CA GLU A 113 6.62 11.06 -2.77
C GLU A 113 6.93 12.03 -3.90
N THR A 114 6.13 13.09 -4.08
CA THR A 114 6.32 14.06 -5.16
C THR A 114 6.97 15.34 -4.65
N LEU A 115 6.51 15.85 -3.51
CA LEU A 115 7.04 17.10 -2.94
C LEU A 115 8.21 16.87 -1.98
N ASN A 116 8.50 15.62 -1.60
CA ASN A 116 9.56 15.25 -0.65
C ASN A 116 9.42 15.99 0.69
N THR A 117 8.18 16.11 1.17
CA THR A 117 7.82 16.75 2.45
C THR A 117 6.99 15.83 3.31
N VAL A 118 7.09 15.98 4.63
CA VAL A 118 6.31 15.27 5.62
C VAL A 118 5.13 16.16 6.04
N PRO A 119 3.90 15.85 5.60
CA PRO A 119 2.73 16.60 6.03
C PRO A 119 2.43 16.33 7.51
N ILE A 120 2.11 17.38 8.25
CA ILE A 120 1.55 17.33 9.61
C ILE A 120 0.04 17.50 9.48
N GLY A 121 -0.73 16.73 10.23
CA GLY A 121 -2.18 16.89 10.31
C GLY A 121 -2.67 17.15 11.71
N VAL A 122 -3.77 17.90 11.81
CA VAL A 122 -4.50 18.20 13.04
C VAL A 122 -5.99 18.02 12.79
N ILE A 123 -6.67 17.26 13.65
CA ILE A 123 -8.12 17.11 13.66
C ILE A 123 -8.64 17.70 14.96
N LEU A 124 -9.48 18.73 14.85
CA LEU A 124 -10.34 19.23 15.92
C LEU A 124 -11.69 18.52 15.80
N ALA A 125 -11.83 17.43 16.55
CA ALA A 125 -13.01 16.59 16.51
C ALA A 125 -14.10 17.11 17.45
N ASN A 126 -15.31 17.25 16.93
CA ASN A 126 -16.52 17.51 17.71
C ASN A 126 -17.61 16.59 17.16
N PHE A 127 -18.16 15.75 18.01
CA PHE A 127 -19.11 14.71 17.61
C PHE A 127 -20.06 14.38 18.74
N ASN A 128 -21.19 13.77 18.41
CA ASN A 128 -22.09 13.20 19.39
C ASN A 128 -21.81 11.71 19.58
N VAL A 129 -22.01 11.22 20.80
CA VAL A 129 -22.09 9.81 21.14
C VAL A 129 -23.44 9.47 21.78
N LEU A 130 -23.84 8.22 21.71
CA LEU A 130 -25.02 7.69 22.40
C LEU A 130 -24.75 7.55 23.90
N ASN A 131 -25.72 8.00 24.69
CA ASN A 131 -25.82 7.67 26.11
C ASN A 131 -26.54 6.34 26.26
N TYR A 132 -25.79 5.23 26.26
CA TYR A 132 -26.39 3.90 26.37
C TYR A 132 -27.18 3.67 27.67
N ASN A 133 -26.96 4.45 28.73
CA ASN A 133 -27.76 4.36 29.95
C ASN A 133 -29.21 4.84 29.77
N ALA A 134 -29.46 5.66 28.75
CA ALA A 134 -30.77 6.20 28.39
C ALA A 134 -31.51 5.35 27.35
N LEU A 135 -30.95 4.20 26.96
CA LEU A 135 -31.46 3.39 25.86
C LEU A 135 -31.76 1.95 26.30
N ASP A 136 -32.84 1.40 25.77
CA ASP A 136 -33.13 -0.04 25.77
C ASP A 136 -33.04 -0.57 24.32
N VAL A 137 -32.93 -1.89 24.17
CA VAL A 137 -32.88 -2.56 22.86
C VAL A 137 -34.16 -3.35 22.65
N THR A 138 -34.90 -3.00 21.60
CA THR A 138 -36.13 -3.68 21.19
C THR A 138 -35.85 -5.11 20.71
N ALA A 139 -36.91 -5.93 20.61
CA ALA A 139 -36.82 -7.27 20.03
C ALA A 139 -36.24 -7.28 18.60
N ASN A 140 -36.48 -6.21 17.83
CA ASN A 140 -35.95 -6.03 16.48
C ASN A 140 -34.52 -5.45 16.46
N LYS A 141 -33.80 -5.42 17.59
CA LYS A 141 -32.43 -4.90 17.71
C LYS A 141 -32.28 -3.39 17.39
N MET A 142 -33.37 -2.64 17.43
CA MET A 142 -33.34 -1.17 17.39
C MET A 142 -33.25 -0.60 18.80
N TYR A 143 -32.59 0.53 18.95
CA TYR A 143 -32.55 1.30 20.19
C TYR A 143 -33.82 2.12 20.37
N GLU A 144 -34.33 2.16 21.60
CA GLU A 144 -35.42 3.05 22.00
C GLU A 144 -35.07 3.75 23.31
N ILE A 145 -35.76 4.86 23.59
CA ILE A 145 -35.52 5.65 24.80
C ILE A 145 -36.10 4.88 25.99
N LYS A 146 -35.24 4.62 26.97
CA LYS A 146 -35.62 3.95 28.21
C LYS A 146 -36.65 4.79 28.99
N PRO A 147 -37.69 4.18 29.60
CA PRO A 147 -38.64 4.90 30.44
C PRO A 147 -37.95 5.76 31.51
N GLY A 148 -38.36 7.02 31.62
CA GLY A 148 -37.77 8.00 32.54
C GLY A 148 -36.67 8.87 31.94
N PHE A 149 -36.26 8.63 30.70
CA PHE A 149 -35.35 9.49 29.93
C PHE A 149 -36.09 10.27 28.84
N THR A 150 -35.47 11.37 28.39
CA THR A 150 -35.96 12.22 27.29
C THR A 150 -35.02 12.16 26.09
N SER A 151 -35.51 12.48 24.88
CA SER A 151 -34.71 12.48 23.65
C SER A 151 -33.46 13.37 23.74
N SER A 152 -33.52 14.48 24.49
CA SER A 152 -32.39 15.37 24.74
C SER A 152 -31.25 14.74 25.56
N GLN A 153 -31.49 13.62 26.24
CA GLN A 153 -30.49 12.91 27.07
C GLN A 153 -29.81 11.75 26.32
N VAL A 154 -30.23 11.48 25.07
CA VAL A 154 -29.74 10.37 24.25
C VAL A 154 -28.38 10.67 23.63
N PHE A 155 -28.15 11.92 23.20
CA PHE A 155 -26.93 12.31 22.51
C PHE A 155 -26.06 13.19 23.40
N GLN A 156 -24.81 12.77 23.63
CA GLN A 156 -23.82 13.52 24.39
C GLN A 156 -22.76 14.08 23.45
N SER A 157 -22.49 15.38 23.53
CA SER A 157 -21.41 15.99 22.74
C SER A 157 -20.05 15.69 23.39
N LYS A 158 -19.09 15.30 22.56
CA LYS A 158 -17.69 15.08 22.94
C LYS A 158 -16.76 15.84 22.01
N GLU A 159 -15.61 16.21 22.57
CA GLU A 159 -14.52 16.87 21.86
C GLU A 159 -13.26 16.03 21.95
N ASN A 160 -12.46 16.02 20.90
CA ASN A 160 -11.11 15.47 20.93
C ASN A 160 -10.17 16.22 19.97
N ILE A 161 -8.87 16.05 20.16
CA ILE A 161 -7.83 16.61 19.29
C ILE A 161 -6.79 15.55 18.96
N VAL A 162 -6.51 15.38 17.67
CA VAL A 162 -5.51 14.44 17.17
C VAL A 162 -4.55 15.18 16.28
N ALA A 163 -3.25 15.07 16.56
CA ALA A 163 -2.20 15.62 15.72
C ALA A 163 -1.13 14.57 15.45
N ALA A 164 -0.55 14.57 14.25
CA ALA A 164 0.54 13.66 13.91
C ALA A 164 1.31 14.15 12.67
N ALA A 165 2.56 13.71 12.53
CA ALA A 165 3.15 13.58 11.20
C ALA A 165 2.42 12.46 10.44
N LEU A 166 2.01 12.70 9.19
CA LEU A 166 1.12 11.79 8.45
C LEU A 166 1.86 10.73 7.65
N VAL A 167 3.15 10.54 7.91
CA VAL A 167 3.94 9.40 7.40
C VAL A 167 4.39 8.53 8.58
N PRO A 168 4.40 7.19 8.45
CA PRO A 168 4.73 6.31 9.57
C PRO A 168 6.22 6.31 9.92
N THR A 169 7.08 6.64 8.96
CA THR A 169 8.54 6.57 9.12
C THR A 169 9.23 7.61 8.25
N ILE A 170 10.33 8.16 8.75
CA ILE A 170 11.22 9.08 8.03
C ILE A 170 12.67 8.59 8.09
N PRO A 171 13.52 9.02 7.13
CA PRO A 171 14.93 8.65 7.16
C PRO A 171 15.66 9.40 8.30
N ARG A 172 16.69 8.75 8.85
CA ARG A 172 17.69 9.43 9.69
C ARG A 172 18.37 10.55 8.88
N GLY A 173 18.53 11.71 9.48
CA GLY A 173 19.02 12.92 8.82
C GLY A 173 17.93 14.00 8.70
N THR A 174 18.01 14.80 7.65
CA THR A 174 17.15 15.98 7.46
C THR A 174 15.92 15.66 6.64
N SER A 175 14.74 16.00 7.15
CA SER A 175 13.45 15.92 6.45
C SER A 175 12.75 17.29 6.49
N GLY A 176 12.04 17.65 5.43
CA GLY A 176 11.20 18.84 5.40
C GLY A 176 9.79 18.53 5.87
N PHE A 177 9.26 19.26 6.84
CA PHE A 177 7.90 19.14 7.36
C PHE A 177 7.04 20.32 6.89
N THR A 178 5.77 20.07 6.59
CA THR A 178 4.81 21.12 6.23
C THR A 178 3.48 20.89 6.94
N PHE A 179 2.73 21.96 7.23
CA PHE A 179 1.35 21.87 7.72
C PHE A 179 0.39 22.33 6.63
N PRO A 180 -0.07 21.44 5.75
CA PRO A 180 -0.89 21.85 4.62
C PRO A 180 -2.33 22.16 5.06
N GLN A 181 -2.98 23.07 4.33
CA GLN A 181 -4.36 23.49 4.63
C GLN A 181 -5.35 22.33 4.69
N TRP A 182 -5.21 21.35 3.79
CA TRP A 182 -6.09 20.19 3.72
C TRP A 182 -5.98 19.26 4.94
N ALA A 183 -4.91 19.37 5.74
CA ALA A 183 -4.68 18.58 6.94
C ALA A 183 -5.07 19.30 8.23
N ALA A 184 -5.60 20.53 8.15
CA ALA A 184 -6.15 21.29 9.27
C ALA A 184 -7.67 21.07 9.37
N ILE A 185 -8.07 19.89 9.85
CA ILE A 185 -9.48 19.47 9.89
C ILE A 185 -10.17 20.07 11.12
N THR A 186 -11.26 20.78 10.89
CA THR A 186 -12.16 21.25 11.96
C THR A 186 -13.60 20.81 11.69
N CYS A 187 -14.26 20.31 12.73
CA CYS A 187 -15.69 20.03 12.74
C CYS A 187 -16.47 21.14 13.46
N ARG A 188 -15.89 22.36 13.52
CA ARG A 188 -16.39 23.50 14.29
C ARG A 188 -16.26 24.82 13.53
N ASN A 189 -16.81 25.87 14.14
CA ASN A 189 -16.66 27.24 13.67
C ASN A 189 -15.25 27.79 13.95
N GLU A 190 -14.59 27.38 15.03
CA GLU A 190 -13.18 27.69 15.25
C GLU A 190 -12.26 26.87 14.34
N HIS A 191 -11.13 27.48 13.96
CA HIS A 191 -10.10 26.84 13.14
C HIS A 191 -8.72 27.01 13.76
N VAL A 192 -7.78 26.16 13.34
CA VAL A 192 -6.38 26.25 13.74
C VAL A 192 -5.74 27.46 13.06
N THR A 193 -5.16 28.37 13.82
CA THR A 193 -4.42 29.53 13.28
C THR A 193 -2.96 29.18 13.04
N ASN A 194 -2.34 28.49 13.99
CA ASN A 194 -0.99 27.94 13.87
C ASN A 194 -0.79 26.78 14.86
N ILE A 195 0.27 26.02 14.63
CA ILE A 195 0.78 25.00 15.55
C ILE A 195 2.23 25.31 15.92
N GLN A 196 2.57 25.08 17.17
CA GLN A 196 3.94 25.07 17.67
C GLN A 196 4.31 23.61 17.94
N VAL A 197 5.43 23.16 17.38
CA VAL A 197 5.81 21.75 17.35
C VAL A 197 7.21 21.59 17.94
N ASP A 198 7.29 20.82 19.02
CA ASP A 198 8.54 20.24 19.50
C ASP A 198 8.70 18.87 18.85
N PHE A 199 9.74 18.69 18.04
CA PHE A 199 10.00 17.44 17.34
C PHE A 199 10.79 16.42 18.17
N GLY A 200 11.23 16.76 19.38
CA GLY A 200 12.08 15.88 20.18
C GLY A 200 13.44 15.60 19.53
N ASP A 201 13.89 16.48 18.63
CA ASP A 201 15.18 16.41 17.93
C ASP A 201 16.30 17.17 18.67
N GLY A 202 15.97 17.80 19.80
CA GLY A 202 16.88 18.62 20.61
C GLY A 202 17.01 20.07 20.13
N ASN A 203 16.25 20.48 19.10
CA ASN A 203 16.20 21.86 18.62
C ASN A 203 15.00 22.63 19.21
N PRO A 204 14.98 23.98 19.09
CA PRO A 204 13.84 24.79 19.52
C PRO A 204 12.54 24.47 18.78
N ILE A 205 11.42 24.74 19.46
CA ILE A 205 10.06 24.63 18.93
C ILE A 205 9.92 25.40 17.60
N LYS A 206 9.25 24.78 16.62
CA LYS A 206 8.96 25.37 15.31
C LYS A 206 7.48 25.71 15.17
N THR A 207 7.17 26.84 14.55
CA THR A 207 5.78 27.28 14.32
C THR A 207 5.38 27.04 12.88
N PHE A 208 4.25 26.36 12.64
CA PHE A 208 3.69 26.16 11.31
C PHE A 208 2.30 26.80 11.23
N ASN A 209 2.04 27.48 10.11
CA ASN A 209 0.72 27.95 9.75
C ASN A 209 0.09 26.99 8.74
N PRO A 210 -1.23 26.76 8.75
CA PRO A 210 -1.92 26.06 7.67
C PRO A 210 -1.55 26.64 6.29
N GLY A 211 -1.09 25.78 5.38
CA GLY A 211 -0.61 26.18 4.04
C GLY A 211 0.76 26.87 4.01
N GLY A 212 1.46 26.93 5.14
CA GLY A 212 2.77 27.55 5.26
C GLY A 212 3.91 26.78 4.58
N LEU A 213 5.06 27.44 4.44
CA LEU A 213 6.26 26.85 3.85
C LEU A 213 6.80 25.67 4.68
N SER A 214 7.48 24.76 3.98
CA SER A 214 8.18 23.63 4.60
C SER A 214 9.33 24.10 5.50
N GLN A 215 9.53 23.43 6.63
CA GLN A 215 10.65 23.66 7.56
C GLN A 215 11.41 22.37 7.81
N THR A 216 12.73 22.46 7.91
CA THR A 216 13.60 21.29 8.10
C THR A 216 13.69 20.86 9.56
N VAL A 217 13.75 19.55 9.77
CA VAL A 217 13.96 18.87 11.06
C VAL A 217 15.02 17.80 10.86
N THR A 218 15.95 17.65 11.81
CA THR A 218 17.10 16.75 11.66
C THR A 218 17.19 15.77 12.84
N TYR A 219 17.01 14.48 12.56
CA TYR A 219 17.19 13.44 13.57
C TYR A 219 18.53 12.72 13.38
N ASN A 220 19.38 12.78 14.40
CA ASN A 220 20.71 12.17 14.37
C ASN A 220 20.72 10.68 14.74
N THR A 221 19.69 10.22 15.44
CA THR A 221 19.56 8.85 15.94
C THR A 221 18.26 8.20 15.46
N GLU A 222 18.31 6.89 15.22
CA GLU A 222 17.13 6.07 14.91
C GLU A 222 16.22 5.91 16.14
N GLY A 223 15.09 5.24 15.92
CA GLY A 223 14.10 4.92 16.93
C GLY A 223 12.87 5.82 16.85
N GLU A 224 11.92 5.51 17.72
CA GLU A 224 10.71 6.31 17.89
C GLU A 224 11.03 7.66 18.53
N LYS A 225 10.43 8.73 18.01
CA LYS A 225 10.59 10.11 18.48
C LYS A 225 9.22 10.66 18.87
N ASN A 226 9.17 11.33 20.02
CA ASN A 226 7.96 11.99 20.48
C ASN A 226 7.88 13.39 19.87
N ILE A 227 6.70 13.74 19.34
CA ILE A 227 6.38 15.06 18.83
C ILE A 227 5.27 15.65 19.72
N LEU A 228 5.49 16.85 20.23
CA LEU A 228 4.52 17.57 21.05
C LEU A 228 3.98 18.76 20.26
N PHE A 229 2.65 18.88 20.24
CA PHE A 229 1.95 19.96 19.55
C PHE A 229 1.27 20.87 20.56
N THR A 230 1.44 22.17 20.34
CA THR A 230 0.63 23.23 20.94
C THR A 230 -0.14 23.90 19.81
N ILE A 231 -1.46 23.82 19.87
CA ILE A 231 -2.38 24.15 18.77
C ILE A 231 -3.17 25.39 19.17
N ASN A 232 -2.98 26.48 18.42
CA ASN A 232 -3.61 27.76 18.69
C ASN A 232 -4.86 27.92 17.81
N LEU A 233 -5.98 28.27 18.43
CA LEU A 233 -7.29 28.36 17.79
C LEU A 233 -7.70 29.81 17.53
N SER A 234 -8.58 30.00 16.55
CA SER A 234 -9.07 31.33 16.14
C SER A 234 -9.87 32.06 17.22
N ASN A 235 -10.36 31.35 18.24
CA ASN A 235 -11.03 31.91 19.41
C ASN A 235 -10.06 32.28 20.56
N GLY A 236 -8.75 32.17 20.34
CA GLY A 236 -7.71 32.47 21.34
C GLY A 236 -7.41 31.33 22.32
N LEU A 237 -8.15 30.20 22.24
CA LEU A 237 -7.85 29.03 23.05
C LEU A 237 -6.63 28.27 22.52
N GLN A 238 -5.96 27.56 23.43
CA GLN A 238 -4.84 26.69 23.13
C GLN A 238 -5.17 25.26 23.55
N LYS A 239 -4.78 24.29 22.72
CA LYS A 239 -4.89 22.85 23.00
C LYS A 239 -3.53 22.19 22.81
N THR A 240 -3.35 21.02 23.41
CA THR A 240 -2.13 20.22 23.24
C THR A 240 -2.46 18.84 22.71
N ALA A 241 -1.53 18.24 21.96
CA ALA A 241 -1.61 16.87 21.48
C ALA A 241 -0.20 16.26 21.42
N ARG A 242 -0.13 14.92 21.46
CA ARG A 242 1.13 14.18 21.34
C ARG A 242 1.07 13.20 20.17
N SER A 243 2.23 12.96 19.55
CA SER A 243 2.37 11.88 18.57
C SER A 243 3.76 11.26 18.60
N THR A 244 3.91 10.14 17.90
CA THR A 244 5.21 9.51 17.64
C THR A 244 5.50 9.44 16.15
N ILE A 245 6.78 9.56 15.79
CA ILE A 245 7.29 9.24 14.45
C ILE A 245 8.47 8.29 14.56
N VAL A 246 8.56 7.30 13.67
CA VAL A 246 9.71 6.39 13.63
C VAL A 246 10.79 6.99 12.73
N VAL A 247 12.00 7.14 13.27
CA VAL A 247 13.20 7.45 12.51
C VAL A 247 13.96 6.15 12.29
N SER A 248 14.32 5.85 11.06
CA SER A 248 15.11 4.65 10.77
C SER A 248 16.16 4.93 9.71
N ASN A 249 17.18 4.06 9.65
CA ASN A 249 18.06 3.99 8.48
C ASN A 249 17.33 3.43 7.25
N GLN A 250 16.01 3.16 7.32
CA GLN A 250 15.27 2.83 6.12
C GLN A 250 15.38 3.99 5.16
N SER A 251 15.98 3.69 4.03
CA SER A 251 16.05 4.51 2.86
C SER A 251 14.62 4.77 2.32
N HIS A 252 13.87 5.68 2.94
CA HIS A 252 13.33 6.81 2.18
C HIS A 252 14.47 7.80 1.95
N ALA A 253 15.66 7.29 1.59
CA ALA A 253 16.79 8.09 1.20
C ALA A 253 16.26 8.95 0.07
N ASN A 254 16.06 10.23 0.38
CA ASN A 254 15.81 11.31 -0.53
C ASN A 254 15.71 10.83 -1.97
N LYS A 255 14.50 10.66 -2.50
CA LYS A 255 14.30 10.39 -3.94
C LYS A 255 14.95 11.49 -4.82
N SER A 256 15.34 12.60 -4.20
CA SER A 256 16.10 13.73 -4.75
C SER A 256 17.63 13.63 -4.67
N VAL A 257 18.25 12.67 -3.99
CA VAL A 257 19.73 12.53 -4.01
C VAL A 257 20.22 11.80 -5.28
N ALA A 258 19.32 11.26 -6.10
CA ALA A 258 19.66 10.66 -7.39
C ALA A 258 19.64 11.64 -8.58
N ARG A 259 19.57 12.96 -8.39
CA ARG A 259 19.53 13.91 -9.53
C ARG A 259 20.64 14.95 -9.63
N THR A 260 21.61 14.97 -8.72
CA THR A 260 22.86 15.74 -8.92
C THR A 260 23.99 15.17 -8.06
N LEU A 261 24.50 13.99 -8.41
CA LEU A 261 25.77 13.51 -7.88
C LEU A 261 26.71 13.23 -9.05
N ASN A 262 27.75 14.06 -9.16
CA ASN A 262 28.91 13.75 -9.99
C ASN A 262 29.50 12.41 -9.49
N TYR A 263 29.56 11.45 -10.39
CA TYR A 263 30.19 10.14 -10.21
C TYR A 263 31.69 10.25 -9.86
N PRO A 264 32.30 9.28 -9.12
CA PRO A 264 31.74 8.25 -8.24
C PRO A 264 32.14 8.47 -6.76
N ARG A 265 31.21 8.30 -5.81
CA ARG A 265 31.59 8.00 -4.42
C ARG A 265 31.91 6.50 -4.30
N MET A 266 32.98 6.17 -3.59
CA MET A 266 33.24 4.83 -3.04
C MET A 266 32.56 4.74 -1.68
N ASP A 267 32.00 3.58 -1.31
CA ASP A 267 31.69 3.32 0.10
C ASP A 267 32.94 2.86 0.89
N ALA A 268 32.77 2.63 2.20
CA ALA A 268 33.84 2.19 3.10
C ALA A 268 34.49 0.84 2.73
N TYR A 269 33.99 0.15 1.70
CA TYR A 269 34.50 -1.13 1.20
C TYR A 269 35.07 -1.05 -0.24
N ASN A 270 35.33 0.14 -0.78
CA ASN A 270 35.79 0.38 -2.16
C ASN A 270 34.84 -0.22 -3.22
N ILE A 271 33.54 -0.05 -3.01
CA ILE A 271 32.48 -0.42 -3.96
C ILE A 271 32.12 0.80 -4.82
N SER A 272 32.15 0.63 -6.14
CA SER A 272 31.61 1.59 -7.12
C SER A 272 30.11 1.75 -6.90
N LEU A 273 29.66 2.95 -6.51
CA LEU A 273 28.28 3.22 -6.14
C LEU A 273 27.40 3.55 -7.36
N VAL A 274 26.54 2.58 -7.70
CA VAL A 274 25.09 2.73 -7.96
C VAL A 274 24.64 3.66 -9.09
N ASP A 275 24.30 3.07 -10.25
CA ASP A 275 23.37 3.66 -11.23
C ASP A 275 21.95 3.12 -10.95
N SER A 276 21.10 3.92 -10.29
CA SER A 276 19.65 3.67 -10.35
C SER A 276 19.14 4.25 -11.66
N SER A 277 18.67 3.38 -12.54
CA SER A 277 18.15 3.77 -13.84
C SER A 277 16.70 3.40 -13.97
N ASP A 278 15.91 4.35 -14.44
CA ASP A 278 14.56 4.11 -14.89
C ASP A 278 14.57 3.28 -16.19
N ILE A 279 13.56 2.44 -16.34
CA ILE A 279 13.33 1.67 -17.55
C ILE A 279 11.85 1.60 -17.87
N ARG A 280 11.50 1.95 -19.10
CA ARG A 280 10.15 1.80 -19.64
C ARG A 280 10.17 0.68 -20.66
N ALA A 281 9.20 -0.21 -20.61
CA ALA A 281 9.02 -1.20 -21.65
C ALA A 281 8.84 -0.50 -23.01
N THR A 282 9.26 -1.16 -24.08
CA THR A 282 8.99 -0.73 -25.48
C THR A 282 7.80 -1.46 -26.09
N ILE A 283 7.31 -2.50 -25.42
CA ILE A 283 6.17 -3.33 -25.84
C ILE A 283 5.00 -3.00 -24.92
N PRO A 284 3.86 -2.52 -25.45
CA PRO A 284 2.69 -2.25 -24.64
C PRO A 284 1.94 -3.52 -24.28
N PHE A 285 1.25 -3.49 -23.14
CA PHE A 285 0.34 -4.55 -22.71
C PHE A 285 -1.00 -3.95 -22.30
N GLN A 286 -2.08 -4.50 -22.86
CA GLN A 286 -3.44 -4.18 -22.46
C GLN A 286 -3.92 -5.20 -21.42
N GLY A 287 -4.25 -4.69 -20.23
CA GLY A 287 -4.87 -5.48 -19.18
C GLY A 287 -6.20 -6.08 -19.63
N TYR A 288 -6.60 -7.17 -18.98
CA TYR A 288 -7.81 -7.91 -19.35
C TYR A 288 -9.09 -7.10 -19.09
N ASP A 289 -9.05 -6.18 -18.13
CA ASP A 289 -10.11 -5.25 -17.75
C ASP A 289 -9.79 -3.80 -18.17
N GLU A 290 -8.75 -3.59 -18.97
CA GLU A 290 -8.36 -2.27 -19.47
C GLU A 290 -8.86 -2.06 -20.90
N THR A 291 -9.24 -0.83 -21.22
CA THR A 291 -9.73 -0.44 -22.55
C THR A 291 -8.62 -0.10 -23.54
N SER A 292 -7.38 0.10 -23.06
CA SER A 292 -6.23 0.46 -23.90
C SER A 292 -4.92 -0.15 -23.39
N SER A 293 -3.98 -0.34 -24.31
CA SER A 293 -2.65 -0.85 -23.98
C SER A 293 -1.76 0.24 -23.38
N SER A 294 -0.85 -0.14 -22.49
CA SER A 294 0.09 0.78 -21.84
C SER A 294 1.45 0.13 -21.59
N LEU A 295 2.49 0.95 -21.50
CA LEU A 295 3.86 0.48 -21.25
C LEU A 295 4.08 0.16 -19.77
N GLY A 296 4.82 -0.90 -19.50
CA GLY A 296 5.37 -1.19 -18.18
C GLY A 296 6.48 -0.20 -17.79
N TYR A 297 6.68 -0.02 -16.50
CA TYR A 297 7.77 0.77 -15.95
C TYR A 297 8.47 -0.03 -14.85
N GLY A 298 9.79 0.14 -14.76
CA GLY A 298 10.61 -0.40 -13.71
C GLY A 298 11.77 0.52 -13.38
N GLN A 299 12.48 0.16 -12.32
CA GLN A 299 13.74 0.75 -11.95
C GLN A 299 14.75 -0.35 -11.71
N TYR A 300 15.98 -0.20 -12.19
CA TYR A 300 17.01 -1.17 -11.91
C TYR A 300 18.24 -0.53 -11.30
N LEU A 301 18.92 -1.32 -10.47
CA LEU A 301 20.12 -0.92 -9.74
C LEU A 301 21.24 -1.90 -10.05
N THR A 302 22.38 -1.38 -10.51
CA THR A 302 23.54 -2.22 -10.83
C THR A 302 24.63 -2.10 -9.77
N TYR A 303 25.06 -3.23 -9.25
CA TYR A 303 26.18 -3.39 -8.34
C TYR A 303 27.29 -4.16 -9.06
N TYR A 304 28.27 -3.44 -9.60
CA TYR A 304 29.39 -4.04 -10.31
C TYR A 304 30.22 -4.94 -9.40
N ALA A 305 30.80 -6.02 -9.92
CA ALA A 305 31.74 -6.81 -9.14
C ALA A 305 32.88 -5.96 -8.57
N LYS A 306 33.46 -6.42 -7.46
CA LYS A 306 34.47 -5.65 -6.73
C LYS A 306 35.64 -5.29 -7.64
N GLY A 307 36.02 -4.01 -7.64
CA GLY A 307 37.08 -3.47 -8.50
C GLY A 307 36.71 -3.22 -9.97
N ARG A 308 35.43 -3.38 -10.36
CA ARG A 308 34.95 -3.05 -11.71
C ARG A 308 34.07 -1.80 -11.73
N SER A 309 34.15 -1.05 -12.83
CA SER A 309 33.31 0.12 -13.13
C SER A 309 32.42 -0.08 -14.36
N GLN A 310 32.50 -1.24 -15.00
CA GLN A 310 31.75 -1.57 -16.22
C GLN A 310 31.06 -2.92 -16.09
N LEU A 311 29.90 -3.05 -16.72
CA LEU A 311 29.14 -4.30 -16.77
C LEU A 311 29.88 -5.34 -17.62
N ARG A 312 30.11 -6.51 -17.03
CA ARG A 312 30.79 -7.63 -17.68
C ARG A 312 30.03 -8.94 -17.50
N LYS A 313 29.56 -9.29 -16.31
CA LYS A 313 29.03 -10.62 -15.99
C LYS A 313 27.74 -10.55 -15.16
N PRO A 314 26.59 -10.29 -15.80
CA PRO A 314 25.38 -9.89 -15.09
C PRO A 314 24.57 -11.05 -14.51
N ILE A 315 24.07 -10.84 -13.29
CA ILE A 315 22.95 -11.55 -12.68
C ILE A 315 21.82 -10.54 -12.51
N ILE A 316 20.70 -10.75 -13.20
CA ILE A 316 19.48 -9.98 -12.99
C ILE A 316 18.63 -10.70 -11.95
N ILE A 317 18.29 -10.02 -10.85
CA ILE A 317 17.37 -10.47 -9.82
C ILE A 317 16.13 -9.59 -9.90
N ILE A 318 14.97 -10.21 -10.07
CA ILE A 318 13.71 -9.50 -10.32
C ILE A 318 12.90 -9.47 -9.03
N ASP A 319 12.30 -8.33 -8.73
CA ASP A 319 11.42 -8.24 -7.59
C ASP A 319 10.18 -9.15 -7.72
N GLY A 320 9.70 -9.63 -6.58
CA GLY A 320 8.44 -10.35 -6.46
C GLY A 320 7.23 -9.44 -6.29
N PHE A 321 6.13 -10.01 -5.82
CA PHE A 321 4.90 -9.30 -5.52
C PHE A 321 5.13 -8.22 -4.45
N ASP A 322 4.87 -6.95 -4.77
CA ASP A 322 5.06 -5.80 -3.87
C ASP A 322 4.09 -4.63 -4.11
N PRO A 323 2.76 -4.86 -4.12
CA PRO A 323 1.82 -3.76 -4.30
C PRO A 323 1.88 -2.69 -3.19
N GLY A 324 2.44 -3.02 -2.03
CA GLY A 324 2.59 -2.09 -0.91
C GLY A 324 3.81 -1.18 -1.01
N GLU A 325 4.68 -1.35 -2.02
CA GLU A 325 5.97 -0.65 -2.14
C GLU A 325 6.84 -0.79 -0.87
N ASP A 326 6.81 -1.99 -0.25
CA ASP A 326 7.51 -2.27 1.00
C ASP A 326 9.04 -2.37 0.79
N ARG A 327 9.51 -2.40 -0.46
CA ARG A 327 10.93 -2.47 -0.80
C ARG A 327 11.25 -1.73 -2.10
N ASN A 328 12.53 -1.44 -2.26
CA ASN A 328 13.11 -0.94 -3.50
C ASN A 328 14.34 -1.78 -3.87
N ALA A 329 14.96 -1.48 -5.01
CA ALA A 329 16.12 -2.23 -5.49
C ALA A 329 17.28 -2.29 -4.47
N HIS A 330 17.49 -1.23 -3.69
CA HIS A 330 18.50 -1.17 -2.64
C HIS A 330 18.18 -2.11 -1.48
N LEU A 331 16.94 -2.07 -0.98
CA LEU A 331 16.48 -2.95 0.12
C LEU A 331 16.46 -4.42 -0.29
N ILE A 332 16.17 -4.72 -1.57
CA ILE A 332 16.29 -6.10 -2.07
C ILE A 332 17.74 -6.57 -1.95
N TYR A 333 18.71 -5.77 -2.39
CA TYR A 333 20.12 -6.14 -2.30
C TYR A 333 20.58 -6.28 -0.84
N TYR A 334 20.33 -5.29 0.02
CA TYR A 334 20.89 -5.25 1.36
C TYR A 334 20.12 -6.08 2.39
N ASP A 335 18.81 -6.26 2.24
CA ASP A 335 17.99 -6.95 3.25
C ASP A 335 17.45 -8.30 2.78
N ARG A 336 17.19 -8.47 1.48
CA ARG A 336 16.60 -9.73 0.95
C ARG A 336 17.64 -10.73 0.48
N LEU A 337 18.89 -10.32 0.27
CA LEU A 337 20.02 -11.20 -0.02
C LEU A 337 20.85 -11.57 1.22
N LYS A 338 20.43 -11.16 2.42
CA LYS A 338 21.06 -11.57 3.68
C LYS A 338 20.81 -13.05 3.95
N TYR A 339 21.83 -13.73 4.47
CA TYR A 339 21.73 -15.09 4.96
C TYR A 339 22.67 -15.28 6.15
N ILE A 340 22.33 -16.23 7.01
CA ILE A 340 23.16 -16.55 8.18
C ILE A 340 23.98 -17.80 7.85
N HIS A 341 25.29 -17.72 8.05
CA HIS A 341 26.19 -18.86 7.97
C HIS A 341 27.11 -18.86 9.18
N ASN A 342 27.15 -19.97 9.93
CA ASN A 342 27.93 -20.12 11.16
C ASN A 342 27.71 -18.99 12.20
N GLY A 343 26.50 -18.44 12.27
CA GLY A 343 26.15 -17.37 13.20
C GLY A 343 26.51 -15.95 12.72
N GLU A 344 27.09 -15.81 11.53
CA GLU A 344 27.41 -14.52 10.93
C GLU A 344 26.37 -14.11 9.89
N ASP A 345 26.01 -12.83 9.89
CA ASP A 345 25.17 -12.21 8.86
C ASP A 345 26.02 -11.93 7.61
N LEU A 346 25.77 -12.71 6.55
CA LEU A 346 26.40 -12.57 5.24
C LEU A 346 25.41 -12.02 4.21
N ASN A 347 25.92 -11.66 3.03
CA ASN A 347 25.09 -11.17 1.92
C ASN A 347 25.50 -11.82 0.60
N LEU A 348 24.57 -12.55 -0.01
CA LEU A 348 24.83 -13.31 -1.24
C LEU A 348 25.28 -12.41 -2.40
N GLY A 349 24.74 -11.19 -2.50
CA GLY A 349 25.17 -10.22 -3.52
C GLY A 349 26.63 -9.81 -3.35
N ASN A 350 27.06 -9.58 -2.11
CA ASN A 350 28.46 -9.28 -1.80
C ASN A 350 29.38 -10.45 -2.16
N ASP A 351 29.01 -11.67 -1.80
CA ASP A 351 29.83 -12.86 -2.06
C ASP A 351 30.00 -13.11 -3.56
N LEU A 352 28.91 -13.00 -4.33
CA LEU A 352 28.93 -13.14 -5.78
C LEU A 352 29.80 -12.08 -6.46
N ARG A 353 29.87 -10.88 -5.90
CA ARG A 353 30.70 -9.78 -6.39
C ARG A 353 32.18 -9.91 -6.01
N GLN A 354 32.50 -10.58 -4.90
CA GLN A 354 33.86 -10.67 -4.35
C GLN A 354 34.73 -11.78 -4.95
N ASN A 355 34.17 -12.65 -5.81
CA ASN A 355 34.90 -13.76 -6.44
C ASN A 355 36.11 -13.26 -7.29
N THR A 356 37.33 -13.35 -6.72
CA THR A 356 38.58 -12.74 -7.20
C THR A 356 39.55 -13.74 -7.86
N PRO A 357 40.45 -13.31 -8.77
CA PRO A 357 40.44 -12.08 -9.57
C PRO A 357 39.90 -12.36 -10.98
N GLY A 358 38.80 -11.68 -11.36
CA GLY A 358 38.27 -11.65 -12.73
C GLY A 358 36.89 -12.28 -12.94
N ASN A 359 36.37 -13.05 -11.97
CA ASN A 359 35.16 -13.87 -12.18
C ASN A 359 33.90 -13.42 -11.42
N GLY A 360 33.99 -12.35 -10.63
CA GLY A 360 32.86 -11.79 -9.89
C GLY A 360 31.69 -11.42 -10.80
N TYR A 361 30.48 -11.43 -10.26
CA TYR A 361 29.25 -11.09 -10.96
C TYR A 361 28.86 -9.63 -10.72
N ASP A 362 28.26 -9.01 -11.73
CA ASP A 362 27.54 -7.74 -11.56
C ASP A 362 26.09 -8.07 -11.19
N ILE A 363 25.62 -7.56 -10.06
CA ILE A 363 24.27 -7.83 -9.58
C ILE A 363 23.36 -6.69 -10.02
N ILE A 364 22.33 -7.01 -10.80
CA ILE A 364 21.33 -6.07 -11.27
C ILE A 364 20.02 -6.41 -10.58
N ILE A 365 19.48 -5.49 -9.79
CA ILE A 365 18.18 -5.67 -9.16
C ILE A 365 17.14 -4.91 -9.98
N LEU A 366 16.11 -5.59 -10.49
CA LEU A 366 14.96 -4.97 -11.14
C LEU A 366 13.81 -4.83 -10.15
N ASN A 367 13.48 -3.60 -9.78
CA ASN A 367 12.32 -3.21 -9.00
C ASN A 367 11.16 -2.75 -9.90
N LEU A 368 9.93 -2.96 -9.46
CA LEU A 368 8.70 -2.59 -10.18
C LEU A 368 7.89 -1.61 -9.33
N PRO A 369 8.31 -0.33 -9.22
CA PRO A 369 7.69 0.60 -8.30
C PRO A 369 6.34 1.12 -8.82
N LYS A 370 5.63 1.85 -7.96
CA LYS A 370 4.48 2.68 -8.34
C LYS A 370 4.96 3.82 -9.25
N TYR A 371 4.24 4.03 -10.35
CA TYR A 371 4.62 5.02 -11.36
C TYR A 371 3.42 5.79 -11.90
N GLU A 372 3.67 7.04 -12.28
CA GLU A 372 2.68 7.91 -12.92
C GLU A 372 2.53 7.53 -14.40
N TYR A 373 1.28 7.45 -14.85
CA TYR A 373 0.93 7.37 -16.26
C TYR A 373 -0.21 8.34 -16.56
N THR A 374 -0.26 8.81 -17.79
CA THR A 374 -1.32 9.68 -18.28
C THR A 374 -2.38 8.85 -19.00
N SER A 375 -3.64 9.04 -18.64
CA SER A 375 -4.79 8.51 -19.40
C SER A 375 -5.61 9.66 -19.98
N SER A 376 -6.11 9.48 -21.20
CA SER A 376 -7.09 10.40 -21.79
C SER A 376 -8.48 9.96 -21.37
N GLU A 377 -9.15 10.78 -20.57
CA GLU A 377 -10.48 10.49 -20.05
C GLU A 377 -11.45 11.61 -20.37
N TYR A 378 -12.71 11.26 -20.59
CA TYR A 378 -13.78 12.23 -20.71
C TYR A 378 -14.11 12.78 -19.33
N VAL A 379 -13.75 14.03 -19.07
CA VAL A 379 -14.01 14.68 -17.78
C VAL A 379 -15.21 15.61 -17.91
N CYS A 380 -16.17 15.48 -17.00
CA CYS A 380 -17.24 16.45 -16.79
C CYS A 380 -16.70 17.56 -15.87
N SER A 381 -16.89 18.83 -16.22
CA SER A 381 -16.37 19.96 -15.45
C SER A 381 -17.07 20.06 -14.09
N LEU A 382 -16.48 19.47 -13.05
CA LEU A 382 -16.85 19.77 -11.65
C LEU A 382 -16.03 20.92 -11.06
N TRP A 383 -15.06 21.48 -11.79
CA TRP A 383 -14.16 22.54 -11.29
C TRP A 383 -13.89 23.65 -12.31
N ASN A 384 -14.93 24.25 -12.89
CA ASN A 384 -14.78 25.58 -13.47
C ASN A 384 -16.08 26.36 -13.40
N TRP A 385 -16.00 27.60 -12.91
CA TRP A 385 -17.09 28.59 -12.80
C TRP A 385 -17.58 29.11 -14.17
N TYR A 386 -17.23 28.41 -15.25
CA TYR A 386 -17.67 28.68 -16.61
C TYR A 386 -18.16 27.36 -17.21
N GLN A 387 -19.49 27.20 -17.24
CA GLN A 387 -20.15 26.12 -17.95
C GLN A 387 -20.47 26.57 -19.38
N PRO A 388 -19.88 25.99 -20.42
CA PRO A 388 -20.59 25.82 -21.68
C PRO A 388 -21.45 24.56 -21.60
N SER A 389 -22.68 24.70 -22.09
CA SER A 389 -23.68 23.66 -22.20
C SER A 389 -23.17 22.40 -22.92
N ASN A 390 -23.24 21.25 -22.24
CA ASN A 390 -23.12 19.89 -22.79
C ASN A 390 -21.81 19.50 -23.51
N GLY A 391 -20.65 19.62 -22.87
CA GLY A 391 -19.40 19.10 -23.43
C GLY A 391 -18.59 18.26 -22.44
N TYR A 392 -18.59 16.94 -22.59
CA TYR A 392 -17.48 16.11 -22.09
C TYR A 392 -16.28 16.36 -23.02
N TYR A 393 -15.11 16.66 -22.46
CA TYR A 393 -13.87 16.78 -23.25
C TYR A 393 -12.83 15.81 -22.72
N LEU A 394 -11.96 15.34 -23.63
CA LEU A 394 -10.83 14.49 -23.28
C LEU A 394 -9.81 15.34 -22.52
N GLN A 395 -9.53 14.97 -21.28
CA GLN A 395 -8.46 15.53 -20.48
C GLN A 395 -7.43 14.45 -20.18
N GLU A 396 -6.16 14.83 -20.24
CA GLU A 396 -5.08 14.04 -19.69
C GLU A 396 -5.14 14.05 -18.17
N VAL A 397 -5.50 12.92 -17.57
CA VAL A 397 -5.55 12.72 -16.13
C VAL A 397 -4.29 11.94 -15.71
N LYS A 398 -3.54 12.49 -14.75
CA LYS A 398 -2.44 11.77 -14.11
C LYS A 398 -3.01 10.68 -13.21
N LYS A 399 -2.70 9.43 -13.54
CA LYS A 399 -3.02 8.26 -12.71
C LYS A 399 -1.75 7.60 -12.22
N TYR A 400 -1.88 6.83 -11.16
CA TYR A 400 -0.79 6.05 -10.62
C TYR A 400 -1.09 4.57 -10.77
N ARG A 401 -0.09 3.83 -11.23
CA ARG A 401 -0.13 2.38 -11.32
C ARG A 401 0.91 1.77 -10.41
N VAL A 402 0.53 0.73 -9.68
CA VAL A 402 1.41 0.05 -8.73
C VAL A 402 2.12 -1.12 -9.44
N GLY A 403 3.38 -0.91 -9.87
CA GLY A 403 4.12 -1.91 -10.65
C GLY A 403 4.23 -3.27 -9.96
N GLY A 404 4.49 -3.29 -8.64
CA GLY A 404 4.66 -4.50 -7.85
C GLY A 404 3.39 -5.35 -7.68
N GLY A 405 2.23 -4.81 -8.04
CA GLY A 405 0.95 -5.52 -8.09
C GLY A 405 0.34 -5.61 -9.49
N ASP A 406 1.01 -5.08 -10.52
CA ASP A 406 0.49 -4.97 -11.87
C ASP A 406 0.58 -6.27 -12.67
N TYR A 407 -0.05 -6.32 -13.84
CA TYR A 407 -0.04 -7.46 -14.75
C TYR A 407 1.37 -8.04 -14.96
N ILE A 408 1.49 -9.35 -14.74
CA ILE A 408 2.76 -10.07 -14.84
C ILE A 408 3.35 -9.95 -16.25
N GLU A 409 2.53 -9.95 -17.30
CA GLU A 409 2.96 -9.76 -18.69
C GLU A 409 3.50 -8.35 -18.96
N ARG A 410 2.87 -7.32 -18.38
CA ARG A 410 3.36 -5.94 -18.52
C ARG A 410 4.72 -5.79 -17.84
N ASN A 411 4.84 -6.32 -16.63
CA ASN A 411 6.10 -6.37 -15.90
C ASN A 411 7.16 -7.21 -16.64
N ALA A 412 6.76 -8.27 -17.33
CA ALA A 412 7.66 -9.06 -18.16
C ALA A 412 8.23 -8.26 -19.35
N PHE A 413 7.45 -7.36 -19.96
CA PHE A 413 7.99 -6.49 -21.01
C PHE A 413 8.99 -5.45 -20.51
N VAL A 414 8.94 -5.07 -19.23
CA VAL A 414 10.01 -4.28 -18.60
C VAL A 414 11.31 -5.10 -18.55
N LEU A 415 11.23 -6.37 -18.17
CA LEU A 415 12.39 -7.26 -18.16
C LEU A 415 12.92 -7.54 -19.58
N VAL A 416 12.06 -7.67 -20.59
CA VAL A 416 12.49 -7.77 -22.00
C VAL A 416 13.34 -6.57 -22.38
N GLU A 417 12.89 -5.36 -22.06
CA GLU A 417 13.66 -4.14 -22.34
C GLU A 417 14.97 -4.10 -21.55
N LEU A 418 14.95 -4.52 -20.27
CA LEU A 418 16.18 -4.58 -19.47
C LEU A 418 17.20 -5.53 -20.11
N ILE A 419 16.78 -6.72 -20.52
CA ILE A 419 17.66 -7.71 -21.16
C ILE A 419 18.26 -7.13 -22.45
N LYS A 420 17.47 -6.43 -23.27
CA LYS A 420 17.98 -5.77 -24.48
C LYS A 420 19.06 -4.73 -24.14
N ARG A 421 18.79 -3.86 -23.17
CA ARG A 421 19.73 -2.82 -22.73
C ARG A 421 21.01 -3.41 -22.15
N ILE A 422 20.90 -4.46 -21.34
CA ILE A 422 22.06 -5.17 -20.78
C ILE A 422 22.89 -5.85 -21.88
N ASN A 423 22.26 -6.49 -22.86
CA ASN A 423 22.99 -7.08 -23.98
C ASN A 423 23.76 -6.04 -24.80
N GLN A 424 23.18 -4.87 -25.04
CA GLN A 424 23.86 -3.76 -25.70
C GLN A 424 25.06 -3.27 -24.88
N GLN A 425 24.91 -3.13 -23.55
CA GLN A 425 26.01 -2.74 -22.66
C GLN A 425 27.14 -3.78 -22.64
N LEU A 426 26.81 -5.07 -22.62
CA LEU A 426 27.81 -6.14 -22.69
C LEU A 426 28.61 -6.07 -23.99
N GLN A 427 27.95 -5.88 -25.13
CA GLN A 427 28.61 -5.71 -26.42
C GLN A 427 29.48 -4.46 -26.45
N ALA A 428 28.98 -3.31 -26.00
CA ALA A 428 29.71 -2.05 -25.95
C ALA A 428 30.96 -2.13 -25.05
N ASN A 429 30.87 -2.90 -23.96
CA ASN A 429 32.01 -3.15 -23.10
C ASN A 429 32.96 -4.20 -23.68
N GLY A 430 32.57 -4.99 -24.69
CA GLY A 430 33.37 -6.11 -25.21
C GLY A 430 33.34 -7.33 -24.29
N SER A 431 32.22 -7.58 -23.62
CA SER A 431 31.99 -8.78 -22.82
C SER A 431 31.21 -9.85 -23.61
N ASN A 432 31.73 -11.07 -23.60
CA ASN A 432 31.08 -12.25 -24.21
C ASN A 432 30.28 -13.09 -23.19
N GLU A 433 30.14 -12.60 -21.95
CA GLU A 433 29.36 -13.28 -20.93
C GLU A 433 27.87 -13.26 -21.25
N LYS A 434 27.17 -14.27 -20.71
CA LYS A 434 25.72 -14.43 -20.84
C LYS A 434 25.03 -14.10 -19.53
N ILE A 435 23.81 -13.59 -19.63
CA ILE A 435 22.97 -13.16 -18.51
C ILE A 435 22.54 -14.38 -17.67
N THR A 436 22.56 -14.21 -16.36
CA THR A 436 21.81 -15.07 -15.42
C THR A 436 20.57 -14.32 -14.96
N VAL A 437 19.42 -14.98 -14.95
CA VAL A 437 18.15 -14.39 -14.49
C VAL A 437 17.62 -15.19 -13.31
N ILE A 438 17.35 -14.50 -12.20
CA ILE A 438 16.80 -15.08 -10.98
C ILE A 438 15.47 -14.39 -10.68
N GLY A 439 14.40 -15.19 -10.64
CA GLY A 439 13.05 -14.73 -10.36
C GLY A 439 12.50 -15.34 -9.07
N PRO A 440 12.63 -14.67 -7.92
CA PRO A 440 11.94 -15.03 -6.69
C PRO A 440 10.44 -14.71 -6.75
N SER A 441 9.60 -15.61 -6.21
CA SER A 441 8.14 -15.44 -6.14
C SER A 441 7.54 -15.06 -7.51
N MET A 442 6.73 -14.00 -7.59
CA MET A 442 6.19 -13.44 -8.84
C MET A 442 7.27 -13.12 -9.89
N GLY A 443 8.50 -12.76 -9.48
CA GLY A 443 9.63 -12.51 -10.39
C GLY A 443 9.98 -13.73 -11.25
N GLY A 444 9.67 -14.94 -10.80
CA GLY A 444 9.82 -16.17 -11.60
C GLY A 444 8.77 -16.31 -12.70
N LEU A 445 7.55 -15.81 -12.48
CA LEU A 445 6.51 -15.73 -13.51
C LEU A 445 6.86 -14.66 -14.55
N ILE A 446 7.31 -13.49 -14.08
CA ILE A 446 7.78 -12.38 -14.92
C ILE A 446 8.92 -12.85 -15.84
N SER A 447 9.95 -13.47 -15.27
CA SER A 447 11.09 -13.99 -16.05
C SER A 447 10.71 -15.14 -16.98
N ARG A 448 9.84 -16.06 -16.55
CA ARG A 448 9.32 -17.12 -17.42
C ARG A 448 8.63 -16.52 -18.65
N TYR A 449 7.72 -15.58 -18.45
CA TYR A 449 7.00 -14.92 -19.54
C TYR A 449 7.96 -14.16 -20.46
N ALA A 450 8.84 -13.31 -19.89
CA ALA A 450 9.77 -12.49 -20.68
C ALA A 450 10.69 -13.34 -21.55
N LEU A 451 11.33 -14.37 -20.98
CA LEU A 451 12.24 -15.25 -21.71
C LEU A 451 11.50 -16.04 -22.80
N ARG A 452 10.29 -16.53 -22.52
CA ARG A 452 9.49 -17.23 -23.54
C ARG A 452 8.99 -16.33 -24.64
N TYR A 453 8.55 -15.13 -24.29
CA TYR A 453 8.17 -14.12 -25.26
C TYR A 453 9.34 -13.80 -26.19
N MET A 454 10.54 -13.59 -25.64
CA MET A 454 11.75 -13.35 -26.44
C MET A 454 12.05 -14.52 -27.39
N GLU A 455 12.00 -15.76 -26.90
CA GLU A 455 12.21 -16.97 -27.72
C GLU A 455 11.18 -17.08 -28.87
N GLN A 456 9.89 -16.85 -28.59
CA GLN A 456 8.82 -16.93 -29.59
C GLN A 456 8.85 -15.79 -30.62
N ASN A 457 9.51 -14.68 -30.30
CA ASN A 457 9.61 -13.50 -31.16
C ASN A 457 11.02 -13.30 -31.73
N ASN A 458 11.85 -14.35 -31.78
CA ASN A 458 13.21 -14.31 -32.31
C ASN A 458 14.11 -13.23 -31.68
N MET A 459 13.87 -12.89 -30.41
CA MET A 459 14.69 -11.96 -29.65
C MET A 459 15.74 -12.74 -28.84
N ASN A 460 17.01 -12.40 -29.00
CA ASN A 460 18.08 -13.05 -28.25
C ASN A 460 18.11 -12.56 -26.80
N ALA A 461 17.67 -13.40 -25.87
CA ALA A 461 17.77 -13.10 -24.43
C ALA A 461 19.20 -13.17 -23.89
N ASN A 462 20.13 -13.83 -24.62
CA ASN A 462 21.52 -14.06 -24.21
C ASN A 462 21.63 -14.61 -22.78
N CYS A 463 20.70 -15.47 -22.38
CA CYS A 463 20.60 -15.99 -21.03
C CYS A 463 21.15 -17.41 -20.95
N LYS A 464 22.07 -17.66 -20.01
CA LYS A 464 22.69 -18.99 -19.77
C LYS A 464 22.07 -19.75 -18.60
N LEU A 465 21.49 -19.04 -17.65
CA LEU A 465 20.94 -19.63 -16.44
C LEU A 465 19.66 -18.88 -16.05
N TRP A 466 18.56 -19.61 -15.96
CA TRP A 466 17.32 -19.14 -15.38
C TRP A 466 17.04 -19.89 -14.08
N VAL A 467 16.86 -19.13 -12.99
CA VAL A 467 16.52 -19.66 -11.67
C VAL A 467 15.13 -19.16 -11.29
N SER A 468 14.18 -20.09 -11.15
CA SER A 468 12.88 -19.81 -10.55
C SER A 468 12.96 -20.15 -9.07
N PHE A 469 12.78 -19.15 -8.21
CA PHE A 469 12.90 -19.31 -6.76
C PHE A 469 11.53 -19.13 -6.12
N ASP A 470 10.96 -20.21 -5.60
CA ASP A 470 9.69 -20.26 -4.89
C ASP A 470 8.55 -19.54 -5.64
N SER A 471 8.51 -19.74 -6.96
CA SER A 471 7.61 -19.02 -7.85
C SER A 471 6.28 -19.76 -8.02
N PRO A 472 5.12 -19.09 -7.90
CA PRO A 472 3.81 -19.74 -7.96
C PRO A 472 3.36 -20.04 -9.40
N HIS A 473 4.11 -20.89 -10.12
CA HIS A 473 3.78 -21.30 -11.52
C HIS A 473 2.40 -21.90 -11.68
N HIS A 474 1.88 -22.58 -10.65
CA HIS A 474 0.52 -23.13 -10.62
C HIS A 474 -0.44 -22.31 -9.76
N GLY A 475 -0.03 -21.11 -9.38
CA GLY A 475 -0.77 -20.20 -8.52
C GLY A 475 -0.38 -20.29 -7.05
N ALA A 476 -0.94 -19.35 -6.29
CA ALA A 476 -0.76 -19.20 -4.86
C ALA A 476 -2.10 -19.38 -4.15
N ASN A 477 -2.06 -19.90 -2.93
CA ASN A 477 -3.25 -20.05 -2.09
C ASN A 477 -3.27 -18.95 -1.01
N VAL A 478 -4.33 -18.15 -1.00
CA VAL A 478 -4.69 -17.27 0.11
C VAL A 478 -6.03 -17.77 0.62
N THR A 479 -6.10 -18.18 1.88
CA THR A 479 -7.32 -18.79 2.44
C THR A 479 -8.55 -17.91 2.21
N LEU A 480 -9.63 -18.45 1.65
CA LEU A 480 -10.86 -17.70 1.40
C LEU A 480 -11.42 -17.00 2.62
N GLY A 481 -11.32 -17.62 3.81
CA GLY A 481 -11.75 -16.99 5.06
C GLY A 481 -11.08 -15.63 5.28
N LEU A 482 -9.78 -15.53 5.01
CA LEU A 482 -9.06 -14.26 5.06
C LEU A 482 -9.55 -13.27 4.00
N GLN A 483 -9.82 -13.74 2.77
CA GLN A 483 -10.30 -12.89 1.68
C GLN A 483 -11.68 -12.28 1.98
N PHE A 484 -12.62 -13.11 2.44
CA PHE A 484 -13.95 -12.65 2.84
C PHE A 484 -13.91 -11.81 4.11
N TRP A 485 -13.01 -12.11 5.03
CA TRP A 485 -12.80 -11.28 6.20
C TRP A 485 -12.32 -9.88 5.80
N LEU A 486 -11.34 -9.77 4.88
CA LEU A 486 -10.90 -8.47 4.35
C LEU A 486 -12.04 -7.71 3.67
N LYS A 487 -12.84 -8.40 2.83
CA LYS A 487 -14.03 -7.82 2.19
C LYS A 487 -15.04 -7.30 3.21
N MET A 488 -15.32 -8.06 4.26
CA MET A 488 -16.21 -7.62 5.33
C MET A 488 -15.63 -6.42 6.10
N MET A 489 -14.31 -6.41 6.32
CA MET A 489 -13.61 -5.37 7.06
C MET A 489 -13.27 -4.12 6.24
N GLU A 490 -13.39 -4.13 4.91
CA GLU A 490 -12.98 -3.00 4.05
C GLU A 490 -13.67 -1.68 4.45
N LYS A 491 -14.94 -1.77 4.87
CA LYS A 491 -15.77 -0.63 5.28
C LYS A 491 -15.60 -0.28 6.76
N ILE A 492 -14.85 -1.07 7.51
CA ILE A 492 -14.65 -0.93 8.96
C ILE A 492 -13.22 -0.47 9.25
N SER A 493 -12.23 -1.11 8.63
CA SER A 493 -10.81 -0.80 8.73
C SER A 493 -10.30 -0.35 7.36
N PRO A 494 -9.82 0.88 7.25
CA PRO A 494 -9.20 1.34 6.02
C PRO A 494 -7.95 0.54 5.63
N GLU A 495 -7.23 0.00 6.61
CA GLU A 495 -6.11 -0.92 6.37
C GLU A 495 -6.57 -2.24 5.75
N ALA A 496 -7.73 -2.77 6.18
CA ALA A 496 -8.34 -3.93 5.54
C ALA A 496 -8.78 -3.61 4.11
N GLY A 497 -9.32 -2.41 3.87
CA GLY A 497 -9.64 -1.93 2.53
C GLY A 497 -8.41 -1.82 1.62
N VAL A 498 -7.30 -1.30 2.13
CA VAL A 498 -6.01 -1.28 1.42
C VAL A 498 -5.50 -2.69 1.13
N ALA A 499 -5.52 -3.57 2.13
CA ALA A 499 -5.08 -4.95 1.96
C ALA A 499 -5.95 -5.73 0.95
N LEU A 500 -7.23 -5.41 0.86
CA LEU A 500 -8.13 -5.96 -0.14
C LEU A 500 -7.84 -5.36 -1.53
N HIS A 501 -8.06 -4.06 -1.71
CA HIS A 501 -8.08 -3.44 -3.04
C HIS A 501 -6.69 -3.27 -3.65
N GLU A 502 -5.69 -2.89 -2.84
CA GLU A 502 -4.33 -2.66 -3.35
C GLU A 502 -3.51 -3.95 -3.43
N GLN A 503 -3.79 -4.95 -2.57
CA GLN A 503 -3.04 -6.21 -2.56
C GLN A 503 -3.83 -7.37 -3.15
N LEU A 504 -4.91 -7.82 -2.50
CA LEU A 504 -5.61 -9.03 -2.91
C LEU A 504 -6.28 -8.89 -4.29
N GLU A 505 -6.84 -7.72 -4.59
CA GLU A 505 -7.51 -7.42 -5.86
C GLU A 505 -6.58 -6.81 -6.91
N SER A 506 -5.28 -6.72 -6.64
CA SER A 506 -4.30 -6.26 -7.63
C SER A 506 -4.29 -7.22 -8.85
N PRO A 507 -3.97 -6.73 -10.06
CA PRO A 507 -3.89 -7.58 -11.25
C PRO A 507 -3.03 -8.85 -11.05
N ALA A 508 -1.81 -8.71 -10.52
CA ALA A 508 -0.94 -9.85 -10.24
C ALA A 508 -1.54 -10.84 -9.24
N ALA A 509 -2.18 -10.36 -8.17
CA ALA A 509 -2.81 -11.23 -7.18
C ALA A 509 -3.97 -12.01 -7.80
N LYS A 510 -4.83 -11.35 -8.60
CA LYS A 510 -5.91 -12.01 -9.36
C LYS A 510 -5.37 -13.04 -10.36
N GLN A 511 -4.21 -12.80 -10.97
CA GLN A 511 -3.54 -13.75 -11.88
C GLN A 511 -2.94 -14.96 -11.15
N MET A 512 -2.48 -14.79 -9.91
CA MET A 512 -1.81 -15.86 -9.15
C MET A 512 -2.75 -16.64 -8.23
N ALA A 513 -3.79 -16.03 -7.67
CA ALA A 513 -4.66 -16.66 -6.68
C ALA A 513 -5.47 -17.81 -7.30
N ILE A 514 -5.28 -19.03 -6.79
CA ILE A 514 -6.03 -20.21 -7.25
C ILE A 514 -7.51 -20.08 -6.89
N GLN A 515 -7.76 -19.48 -5.73
CA GLN A 515 -9.07 -19.25 -5.14
C GLN A 515 -9.21 -17.76 -4.89
N HIS A 516 -10.29 -17.12 -5.34
CA HIS A 516 -10.48 -15.67 -5.17
C HIS A 516 -11.91 -15.33 -4.77
N HIS A 517 -12.11 -14.39 -3.82
CA HIS A 517 -13.44 -14.01 -3.35
C HIS A 517 -14.35 -13.46 -4.46
N LEU A 518 -13.79 -12.84 -5.51
CA LEU A 518 -14.54 -12.42 -6.71
C LEU A 518 -15.07 -13.59 -7.56
N GLY A 519 -14.49 -14.78 -7.42
CA GLY A 519 -14.96 -16.01 -8.09
C GLY A 519 -16.12 -16.70 -7.36
N HIS A 520 -16.54 -16.18 -6.20
CA HIS A 520 -17.63 -16.71 -5.41
C HIS A 520 -18.92 -15.89 -5.58
N GLY A 521 -20.05 -16.58 -5.77
CA GLY A 521 -21.39 -15.95 -5.79
C GLY A 521 -21.85 -15.42 -7.15
N VAL A 522 -21.16 -15.76 -8.25
CA VAL A 522 -21.65 -15.50 -9.61
C VAL A 522 -22.72 -16.55 -9.94
N SER A 523 -23.97 -16.12 -10.16
CA SER A 523 -25.06 -17.01 -10.60
C SER A 523 -24.63 -17.83 -11.83
N GLY A 524 -24.76 -19.15 -11.73
CA GLY A 524 -24.41 -20.08 -12.82
C GLY A 524 -23.02 -20.73 -12.72
N VAL A 525 -22.19 -20.37 -11.73
CA VAL A 525 -20.92 -21.07 -11.45
C VAL A 525 -21.14 -22.06 -10.30
N SER A 526 -21.23 -23.36 -10.63
CA SER A 526 -21.67 -24.43 -9.72
C SER A 526 -20.60 -25.05 -8.83
N SER A 527 -19.44 -24.41 -8.64
CA SER A 527 -18.39 -24.98 -7.79
C SER A 527 -17.97 -24.06 -6.66
N LEU A 528 -17.87 -24.68 -5.48
CA LEU A 528 -17.05 -24.22 -4.38
C LEU A 528 -15.66 -23.89 -4.93
N VAL A 529 -15.39 -22.59 -5.00
CA VAL A 529 -14.09 -21.96 -5.20
C VAL A 529 -13.50 -21.94 -6.62
N SER A 530 -13.54 -20.77 -7.25
CA SER A 530 -12.86 -20.43 -8.51
C SER A 530 -11.87 -19.26 -8.31
N GLY A 531 -10.93 -19.09 -9.25
CA GLY A 531 -10.03 -17.93 -9.27
C GLY A 531 -10.78 -16.63 -9.62
N ALA A 532 -10.06 -15.51 -9.71
CA ALA A 532 -10.68 -14.24 -10.09
C ALA A 532 -11.21 -14.32 -11.55
N PRO A 533 -12.51 -14.03 -11.80
CA PRO A 533 -13.11 -14.16 -13.13
C PRO A 533 -12.35 -13.35 -14.18
N GLY A 534 -11.99 -14.00 -15.29
CA GLY A 534 -11.27 -13.35 -16.40
C GLY A 534 -9.76 -13.16 -16.18
N PHE A 535 -9.21 -13.51 -15.00
CA PHE A 535 -7.78 -13.34 -14.68
C PHE A 535 -7.02 -14.65 -14.53
N ARG A 536 -7.31 -15.44 -13.49
CA ARG A 536 -6.50 -16.60 -13.11
C ARG A 536 -6.41 -17.64 -14.22
N ASP A 537 -7.55 -18.02 -14.79
CA ASP A 537 -7.63 -19.06 -15.84
C ASP A 537 -7.00 -18.57 -17.13
N ARG A 538 -7.24 -17.31 -17.50
CA ARG A 538 -6.64 -16.66 -18.66
C ARG A 538 -5.12 -16.65 -18.56
N PHE A 539 -4.57 -16.21 -17.42
CA PHE A 539 -3.13 -16.20 -17.19
C PHE A 539 -2.53 -17.62 -17.15
N ALA A 540 -3.21 -18.59 -16.53
CA ALA A 540 -2.80 -20.00 -16.55
C ALA A 540 -2.66 -20.51 -17.98
N GLN A 541 -3.69 -20.28 -18.79
CA GLN A 541 -3.76 -20.74 -20.17
C GLN A 541 -2.64 -20.11 -20.99
N THR A 542 -2.41 -18.81 -20.86
CA THR A 542 -1.27 -18.12 -21.49
C THR A 542 0.06 -18.78 -21.12
N MET A 543 0.33 -18.98 -19.83
CA MET A 543 1.59 -19.56 -19.36
C MET A 543 1.76 -21.03 -19.78
N ASN A 544 0.68 -21.80 -19.81
CA ASN A 544 0.67 -23.20 -20.26
C ASN A 544 0.94 -23.31 -21.77
N ASN A 545 0.26 -22.48 -22.57
CA ASN A 545 0.44 -22.44 -24.03
C ASN A 545 1.85 -21.98 -24.41
N MET A 546 2.41 -20.99 -23.70
CA MET A 546 3.77 -20.53 -23.95
C MET A 546 4.82 -21.55 -23.47
N GLY A 547 4.55 -22.27 -22.37
CA GLY A 547 5.49 -23.21 -21.75
C GLY A 547 6.56 -22.54 -20.87
N PHE A 548 7.60 -23.31 -20.52
CA PHE A 548 8.80 -22.84 -19.81
C PHE A 548 9.93 -22.55 -20.80
N PRO A 549 10.89 -21.65 -20.50
CA PRO A 549 12.01 -21.32 -21.40
C PRO A 549 12.66 -22.56 -22.04
N GLN A 550 12.93 -22.48 -23.35
CA GLN A 550 13.33 -23.64 -24.16
C GLN A 550 14.69 -23.47 -24.84
N ALA A 551 15.34 -22.32 -24.75
CA ALA A 551 16.64 -22.09 -25.37
C ALA A 551 17.65 -23.20 -25.01
N ALA A 552 18.21 -23.86 -26.02
CA ALA A 552 19.03 -25.07 -25.87
C ALA A 552 20.24 -24.89 -24.94
N CYS A 553 20.83 -23.69 -24.89
CA CYS A 553 22.00 -23.37 -24.07
C CYS A 553 21.65 -22.77 -22.70
N MET A 554 20.37 -22.77 -22.30
CA MET A 554 19.92 -22.22 -21.02
C MET A 554 19.74 -23.33 -19.98
N ARG A 555 20.54 -23.29 -18.91
CA ARG A 555 20.30 -24.12 -17.73
C ARG A 555 19.11 -23.57 -16.96
N LYS A 556 18.19 -24.45 -16.55
CA LYS A 556 16.99 -24.11 -15.78
C LYS A 556 17.08 -24.74 -14.40
N VAL A 557 16.92 -23.93 -13.36
CA VAL A 557 16.94 -24.37 -11.97
C VAL A 557 15.66 -23.90 -11.30
N ALA A 558 14.98 -24.80 -10.59
CA ALA A 558 13.86 -24.47 -9.74
C ALA A 558 14.22 -24.76 -8.28
N LEU A 559 14.01 -23.78 -7.41
CA LEU A 559 14.11 -23.90 -5.97
C LEU A 559 12.70 -23.70 -5.42
N ASN A 560 12.21 -24.61 -4.60
CA ASN A 560 10.88 -24.51 -3.99
C ASN A 560 11.04 -24.67 -2.48
N ASN A 561 10.41 -23.79 -1.71
CA ASN A 561 10.36 -23.85 -0.26
C ASN A 561 8.94 -24.16 0.20
N GLY A 562 8.56 -25.43 0.12
CA GLY A 562 7.24 -25.93 0.54
C GLY A 562 7.31 -27.32 1.15
N SER A 563 6.17 -27.94 1.43
CA SER A 563 6.08 -29.29 2.04
C SER A 563 6.73 -30.41 1.21
N LYS A 564 7.22 -30.10 0.00
CA LYS A 564 7.80 -31.00 -1.01
C LYS A 564 6.88 -32.14 -1.48
N ALA A 565 5.67 -32.24 -0.93
CA ALA A 565 4.73 -33.30 -1.24
C ALA A 565 4.00 -33.12 -2.57
N GLY A 566 3.88 -31.87 -3.07
CA GLY A 566 3.17 -31.60 -4.33
C GLY A 566 1.66 -31.92 -4.32
N ILE A 567 1.09 -32.18 -3.13
CA ILE A 567 -0.33 -32.52 -2.95
C ILE A 567 -1.11 -31.24 -2.67
N PHE A 568 -2.20 -31.04 -3.40
CA PHE A 568 -3.16 -29.98 -3.13
C PHE A 568 -3.81 -30.23 -1.77
N GLN A 569 -3.66 -29.30 -0.82
CA GLN A 569 -4.41 -29.38 0.43
C GLN A 569 -5.83 -28.91 0.15
N ASN A 570 -6.70 -29.85 -0.23
CA ASN A 570 -8.13 -29.61 -0.42
C ASN A 570 -8.72 -29.08 0.89
N TYR A 571 -8.84 -27.76 1.00
CA TYR A 571 -9.71 -27.15 1.99
C TYR A 571 -11.12 -27.21 1.44
N SER A 572 -11.96 -28.06 2.04
CA SER A 572 -13.41 -27.93 1.90
C SER A 572 -13.84 -26.84 2.89
N PRO A 573 -14.27 -25.65 2.43
CA PRO A 573 -14.84 -24.68 3.34
C PRO A 573 -16.22 -25.21 3.78
N SER A 574 -16.26 -26.02 4.82
CA SER A 574 -17.51 -26.30 5.54
C SER A 574 -17.89 -25.06 6.34
N PHE A 575 -18.39 -24.04 5.65
CA PHE A 575 -19.11 -22.93 6.26
C PHE A 575 -20.56 -23.03 5.79
N ASN A 576 -21.40 -23.59 6.66
CA ASN A 576 -22.80 -23.21 6.67
C ASN A 576 -22.84 -21.75 7.15
N LEU A 577 -22.92 -20.81 6.21
CA LEU A 577 -23.23 -19.42 6.51
C LEU A 577 -24.67 -19.30 7.00
#